data_AF-A0A9W4SRP0-F1
#
_entry.id   AF-A0A9W4SRP0-F1
#
_cell.length_a   1.000
_cell.length_b   1.000
_cell.length_c   1.000
_cell.angle_alpha   90.00
_cell.angle_beta   90.00
_cell.angle_gamma   90.00
#
_symmetry.space_group_name_H-M   'P 1'
#
loop_
_entity.id
_entity.type
_entity.pdbx_description
1 polymer ?
#
loop_
_entity_poly.entity_id
_entity_poly.type
_entity_poly.pdbx_seq_one_letter_code
_entity_poly.pdbx_strand_id
1 'polypeptide(L)' 'MEQIRDTYESANPFSDTLTKEEIIREIAKAYGPSPKLQKSEKLQSSKIDRLESKIDEIAIVDRKVIRKIIVSN' A
#
# COMPACT_ATOMS: atom_id res chain seq x y z
N MET A 1 17.99 -9.51 7.85
CA MET A 1 16.56 -9.44 8.23
C MET A 1 16.33 -9.89 9.66
N GLU A 2 17.06 -10.90 10.13
CA GLU A 2 17.00 -11.42 11.51
C GLU A 2 17.32 -10.35 12.56
N GLN A 3 18.47 -9.67 12.45
CA GLN A 3 18.86 -8.59 13.37
C GLN A 3 17.83 -7.47 13.54
N ILE A 4 17.09 -7.15 12.46
CA ILE A 4 16.04 -6.13 12.50
C ILE A 4 14.84 -6.65 13.29
N ARG A 5 14.44 -7.90 13.03
CA ARG A 5 13.35 -8.57 13.76
C ARG A 5 13.68 -8.65 15.25
N ASP A 6 14.87 -9.10 15.61
CA ASP A 6 15.30 -9.25 17.00
C ASP A 6 15.33 -7.91 17.74
N THR A 7 15.70 -6.83 17.03
CA THR A 7 15.67 -5.47 17.59
C THR A 7 14.24 -5.00 17.86
N TYR A 8 13.30 -5.26 16.95
CA TYR A 8 11.88 -4.91 17.16
C TYR A 8 11.22 -5.77 18.24
N GLU A 9 11.60 -7.04 18.35
CA GLU A 9 11.10 -7.97 19.36
C GLU A 9 11.62 -7.60 20.75
N SER A 10 12.90 -7.27 20.88
CA SER A 10 13.49 -6.77 22.14
C SER A 10 12.95 -5.40 22.56
N ALA A 11 12.57 -4.56 21.60
CA ALA A 11 12.02 -3.23 21.87
C ALA A 11 10.48 -3.23 22.01
N ASN A 12 9.84 -4.39 21.87
CA ASN A 12 8.39 -4.51 21.96
C ASN A 12 7.94 -4.28 23.42
N PRO A 13 7.22 -3.19 23.73
CA PRO A 13 6.75 -2.94 25.09
C PRO A 13 5.57 -3.84 25.48
N PHE A 14 5.02 -4.61 24.53
CA PHE A 14 3.91 -5.52 24.75
C PHE A 14 4.43 -6.94 25.03
N SER A 15 4.05 -7.50 26.18
CA SER A 15 4.30 -8.91 26.51
C SER A 15 3.69 -9.84 25.44
N ASP A 16 4.38 -10.93 25.11
CA ASP A 16 3.88 -11.98 24.21
C ASP A 16 2.58 -12.64 24.70
N THR A 17 2.23 -12.41 25.96
CA THR A 17 0.99 -12.89 26.58
C THR A 17 -0.23 -12.05 26.25
N LEU A 18 -0.05 -10.82 25.75
CA LEU A 18 -1.15 -9.91 25.46
C LEU A 18 -1.83 -10.28 24.16
N THR A 19 -3.15 -10.41 24.21
CA THR A 19 -3.98 -10.56 23.01
C THR A 19 -3.96 -9.28 22.19
N LYS A 20 -4.20 -9.41 20.88
CA LYS A 20 -4.25 -8.27 19.97
C LYS A 20 -5.23 -7.20 20.43
N GLU A 21 -6.35 -7.60 21.01
CA GLU A 21 -7.39 -6.73 21.55
C GLU A 21 -6.90 -5.97 22.80
N GLU A 22 -6.11 -6.60 23.66
CA GLU A 22 -5.49 -5.94 24.82
C GLU A 22 -4.46 -4.90 24.39
N ILE A 23 -3.64 -5.22 23.39
CA ILE A 23 -2.67 -4.30 22.80
C ILE A 23 -3.40 -3.07 22.21
N ILE A 24 -4.46 -3.29 21.44
CA ILE A 24 -5.26 -2.21 20.86
C ILE A 24 -5.89 -1.33 21.96
N ARG A 25 -6.40 -1.93 23.05
CA ARG A 25 -6.94 -1.18 24.19
C ARG A 25 -5.87 -0.35 24.89
N GLU A 26 -4.68 -0.90 25.10
CA GLU A 26 -3.59 -0.20 25.79
C GLU A 26 -3.04 0.96 24.95
N ILE A 27 -2.90 0.76 23.64
CA ILE A 27 -2.58 1.82 22.68
C ILE A 27 -3.67 2.91 22.70
N ALA A 28 -4.94 2.52 22.74
CA ALA A 28 -6.05 3.49 22.79
C ALA A 28 -6.11 4.28 24.11
N LYS A 29 -5.65 3.71 25.23
CA LYS A 29 -5.52 4.44 26.51
C LYS A 29 -4.39 5.46 26.45
N ALA A 30 -3.23 5.07 25.92
CA ALA A 30 -2.05 5.93 25.90
C ALA A 30 -2.14 7.05 24.86
N TYR A 31 -2.71 6.77 23.69
CA TYR A 31 -2.71 7.67 22.53
C TYR A 31 -4.11 8.15 22.13
N GLY A 32 -5.15 7.71 22.84
CA GLY A 32 -6.55 7.95 22.46
C GLY A 32 -7.03 6.98 21.38
N PRO A 33 -8.34 6.99 21.07
CA PRO A 33 -8.89 6.16 20.00
C PRO A 33 -8.16 6.45 18.70
N SER A 34 -7.63 5.40 18.06
CA SER A 34 -6.93 5.52 16.78
C SER A 34 -7.81 6.30 15.80
N PRO A 35 -7.34 7.42 15.22
CA PRO A 35 -8.11 8.13 14.24
C PRO A 35 -8.45 7.14 13.13
N LYS A 36 -9.76 7.00 12.83
CA LYS A 36 -10.22 6.14 11.72
C LYS A 36 -9.31 6.41 10.51
N LEU A 37 -8.68 5.36 9.98
CA LEU A 37 -7.86 5.38 8.76
C LEU A 37 -8.74 5.68 7.54
N GLN A 38 -9.46 6.81 7.54
CA GLN A 38 -10.63 6.99 6.71
C GLN A 38 -10.33 7.65 5.36
N LYS A 39 -9.06 7.71 4.93
CA LYS A 39 -8.69 8.46 3.71
C LYS A 39 -7.62 7.83 2.83
N SER A 40 -7.00 6.70 3.20
CA SER A 40 -5.95 6.11 2.36
C SER A 40 -6.54 5.44 1.11
N GLU A 41 -7.53 4.56 1.27
CA GLU A 41 -8.08 3.79 0.13
C GLU A 41 -8.58 4.68 -1.02
N LYS A 42 -9.27 5.79 -0.71
CA LYS A 42 -9.80 6.72 -1.72
C LYS A 42 -8.72 7.56 -2.42
N LEU A 43 -7.60 7.82 -1.76
CA LEU A 43 -6.44 8.51 -2.34
C LEU A 43 -5.55 7.55 -3.14
N GLN A 44 -5.49 6.28 -2.74
CA GLN A 44 -4.75 5.23 -3.44
C GLN A 44 -5.48 4.82 -4.73
N SER A 45 -6.81 4.71 -4.72
CA SER A 45 -7.59 4.40 -5.92
C SER A 45 -7.35 5.42 -7.04
N SER A 46 -7.41 6.72 -6.72
CA SER A 46 -7.18 7.79 -7.71
C SER A 46 -5.78 7.74 -8.34
N LYS A 47 -4.76 7.28 -7.61
CA LYS A 47 -3.41 7.10 -8.16
C LYS A 47 -3.34 5.89 -9.08
N ILE A 48 -4.03 4.81 -8.73
CA ILE A 48 -4.12 3.59 -9.54
C ILE A 48 -4.87 3.87 -10.84
N ASP A 49 -6.04 4.51 -10.77
CA ASP A 49 -6.84 4.88 -11.94
C ASP A 49 -6.03 5.72 -12.95
N ARG A 50 -5.20 6.65 -12.44
CA ARG A 50 -4.32 7.49 -13.26
C ARG A 50 -3.16 6.70 -13.90
N LEU A 51 -2.66 5.67 -13.24
CA LEU A 51 -1.62 4.80 -13.78
C LEU A 51 -2.18 3.87 -14.85
N GLU A 52 -3.36 3.29 -14.63
CA GLU A 52 -4.06 2.47 -15.63
C GLU A 52 -4.33 3.27 -16.91
N SER A 53 -4.84 4.50 -16.79
CA SER A 53 -5.06 5.38 -17.95
C SER A 53 -3.77 5.64 -18.76
N LYS A 54 -2.62 5.80 -18.10
CA LYS A 54 -1.34 6.00 -18.80
C LYS A 54 -0.87 4.74 -19.53
N ILE A 55 -1.13 3.57 -18.96
CA ILE A 55 -0.80 2.28 -19.58
C ILE A 55 -1.65 2.10 -20.85
N ASP A 56 -2.93 2.43 -20.78
CA ASP A 56 -3.83 2.35 -21.93
C ASP A 56 -3.40 3.30 -23.07
N GLU A 57 -2.99 4.53 -22.74
CA GLU A 57 -2.45 5.47 -23.72
C GLU A 57 -1.21 4.91 -24.44
N ILE A 58 -0.27 4.33 -23.68
CA ILE A 58 0.93 3.69 -24.25
C ILE A 58 0.54 2.50 -25.13
N ALA A 59 -0.36 1.64 -24.67
CA ALA A 59 -0.82 0.48 -25.43
C ALA A 59 -1.51 0.88 -26.75
N ILE A 60 -2.23 2.01 -26.77
CA ILE A 60 -2.83 2.56 -27.99
C ILE A 60 -1.76 3.04 -28.96
N VAL A 61 -0.74 3.74 -28.46
CA VAL A 61 0.38 4.23 -29.29
C VAL A 61 1.15 3.05 -29.89
N ASP A 62 1.49 2.04 -29.09
CA ASP A 62 2.20 0.84 -29.56
C ASP A 62 1.44 0.11 -30.65
N ARG A 63 0.12 -0.10 -30.49
CA ARG A 63 -0.71 -0.72 -31.53
C ARG A 63 -0.73 0.10 -32.82
N LYS A 64 -0.76 1.43 -32.73
CA LYS A 64 -0.72 2.31 -33.92
C LYS A 64 0.63 2.22 -34.63
N VAL A 65 1.74 2.21 -33.89
CA VAL A 65 3.08 2.07 -34.44
C VAL A 65 3.24 0.73 -35.14
N ILE A 66 2.84 -0.37 -34.49
CA ILE A 66 2.89 -1.72 -35.08
C ILE A 66 2.06 -1.80 -36.36
N ARG A 67 0.82 -1.27 -36.38
CA ARG A 67 0.00 -1.22 -37.59
C ARG A 67 0.66 -0.42 -38.71
N LYS A 68 1.28 0.71 -38.40
CA LYS A 68 1.95 1.55 -39.39
C LYS A 68 3.13 0.82 -40.03
N ILE A 69 3.90 0.07 -39.24
CA ILE A 69 5.02 -0.75 -39.74
C ILE A 69 4.50 -1.85 -40.68
N ILE A 70 3.44 -2.57 -40.29
CA ILE A 70 2.87 -3.66 -41.11
C ILE A 70 2.31 -3.16 -42.45
N VAL A 71 1.68 -1.97 -42.47
CA VAL A 71 1.09 -1.38 -43.69
C VAL A 71 2.13 -0.73 -44.60
N SER A 72 3.33 -0.45 -44.09
CA SER A 72 4.40 0.21 -44.85
C SER A 72 5.42 -0.76 -45.48
N ASN A 73 5.22 -2.08 -45.31
CA ASN A 73 5.93 -3.16 -46.02
C ASN A 73 5.01 -3.77 -47.08
#